data_AF-A0A9C9FZS1-F1
#
_entry.id   AF-A0A9C9FZS1-F1
#
_cell.length_a   1.000
_cell.length_b   1.000
_cell.length_c   1.000
_cell.angle_alpha   90.00
_cell.angle_beta   90.00
_cell.angle_gamma   90.00
#
_symmetry.space_group_name_H-M   'P 1'
#
loop_
_entity.id
_entity.type
_entity.pdbx_description
1 polymer ?
#
loop_
_entity_poly.entity_id
_entity_poly.type
_entity_poly.pdbx_seq_one_letter_code
_entity_poly.pdbx_strand_id
1 'polypeptide(L)'
;MMTCYFVGGVNRSGTTLLQSILCSDKTTNPLIHEASYLRSIVEAYVFGCQQYDEHNQYYFSSIEDLRDFTAQWAKAFLDKTRNRYPDADHLVLKHPPLTPRFPALFELLTSAGEEVRFFIIIR
;
A
#
# COMPACT_ATOMS: atom_id res chain seq x y z
N MET A 1 -14.88 -4.89 8.99
CA MET A 1 -13.41 -4.69 9.06
C MET A 1 -13.05 -3.82 7.86
N MET A 2 -12.19 -2.82 8.01
CA MET A 2 -11.96 -1.82 6.97
C MET A 2 -10.99 -2.36 5.91
N THR A 3 -11.46 -2.65 4.70
CA THR A 3 -10.62 -3.19 3.61
C THR A 3 -9.89 -2.08 2.84
N CYS A 4 -8.64 -2.33 2.48
CA CYS A 4 -7.84 -1.48 1.58
C CYS A 4 -7.76 -2.10 0.18
N TYR A 5 -8.29 -1.38 -0.82
CA TYR A 5 -8.23 -1.71 -2.23
C TYR A 5 -7.08 -0.95 -2.90
N PHE A 6 -6.16 -1.68 -3.53
CA PHE A 6 -5.04 -1.11 -4.28
C PHE A 6 -5.24 -1.32 -5.78
N VAL A 7 -5.31 -0.22 -6.52
CA VAL A 7 -5.43 -0.23 -7.99
C VAL A 7 -4.05 -0.05 -8.61
N GLY A 8 -3.67 -1.04 -9.42
CA GLY A 8 -2.41 -1.12 -10.14
C GLY A 8 -2.59 -1.48 -11.62
N GLY A 9 -1.46 -1.70 -12.29
CA GLY A 9 -1.32 -1.87 -13.73
C GLY A 9 -0.18 -1.01 -14.27
N VAL A 10 0.04 -1.05 -15.58
CA VAL A 10 0.96 -0.11 -16.24
C VAL A 10 0.35 1.28 -16.37
N ASN A 11 1.19 2.31 -16.49
CA ASN A 11 0.70 3.66 -16.78
C ASN A 11 -0.15 3.66 -18.07
N ARG A 12 -1.21 4.48 -18.09
CA ARG A 12 -2.13 4.63 -19.23
C ARG A 12 -2.98 3.38 -19.57
N SER A 13 -3.04 2.37 -18.71
CA SER A 13 -3.88 1.18 -18.92
C SER A 13 -5.36 1.36 -18.57
N GLY A 14 -5.73 2.43 -17.86
CA GLY A 14 -7.10 2.63 -17.36
C GLY A 14 -7.23 2.58 -15.84
N THR A 15 -6.12 2.56 -15.09
CA THR A 15 -6.11 2.55 -13.62
C THR A 15 -6.94 3.67 -12.99
N THR A 16 -6.93 4.87 -13.56
CA THR A 16 -7.74 6.01 -13.06
C THR A 16 -9.22 5.81 -13.31
N LEU A 17 -9.60 5.18 -14.43
CA LEU A 17 -11.00 4.85 -14.71
C LEU A 17 -11.54 3.85 -13.69
N LEU A 18 -10.79 2.78 -13.41
CA LEU A 18 -11.18 1.81 -12.38
C LEU A 18 -11.25 2.46 -10.99
N GLN A 19 -10.27 3.27 -10.62
CA GLN A 19 -10.33 4.01 -9.35
C GLN A 19 -11.59 4.89 -9.27
N SER A 20 -11.95 5.59 -10.35
CA SER A 20 -13.16 6.41 -10.40
C SER A 20 -14.44 5.59 -10.24
N ILE A 21 -14.49 4.38 -10.78
CA ILE A 21 -15.63 3.47 -10.62
C ILE A 21 -15.74 3.03 -9.15
N LEU A 22 -14.63 2.60 -8.54
CA LEU A 22 -14.61 2.18 -7.14
C LEU A 22 -14.98 3.34 -6.20
N CYS A 23 -14.39 4.53 -6.41
CA CYS A 23 -14.65 5.74 -5.62
C CYS A 23 -16.04 6.37 -5.86
N SER A 24 -16.87 5.81 -6.74
CA SER A 24 -18.27 6.26 -6.89
C SER A 24 -19.20 5.67 -5.82
N ASP A 25 -18.73 4.62 -5.12
CA ASP A 25 -19.43 4.06 -3.97
C ASP A 25 -19.28 4.97 -2.75
N LYS A 26 -20.40 5.24 -2.06
CA LYS A 26 -20.45 6.12 -0.89
C LYS A 26 -19.69 5.58 0.33
N THR A 27 -19.39 4.28 0.35
CA THR A 27 -18.63 3.60 1.41
C THR A 27 -17.11 3.70 1.20
N THR A 28 -16.65 4.35 0.13
CA THR A 28 -15.22 4.52 -0.18
C THR A 28 -14.80 5.98 -0.05
N ASN A 29 -13.49 6.23 0.03
CA ASN A 29 -12.98 7.61 -0.07
C ASN A 29 -13.29 8.22 -1.45
N PRO A 30 -13.40 9.56 -1.55
CA PRO A 30 -13.50 10.25 -2.83
C PRO A 30 -12.33 9.91 -3.76
N LEU A 31 -12.49 10.21 -5.05
CA LEU A 31 -11.38 10.09 -6.00
C LEU A 31 -10.21 11.00 -5.55
N ILE A 32 -9.11 10.38 -5.14
CA ILE A 32 -7.87 11.05 -4.71
C ILE A 32 -6.69 10.70 -5.63
N HIS A 33 -5.65 11.52 -5.55
CA HIS A 33 -4.42 11.35 -6.33
C HIS A 33 -3.58 10.15 -5.88
N GLU A 34 -2.45 9.96 -6.57
CA GLU A 34 -1.65 8.75 -6.43
C GLU A 34 -0.97 8.63 -5.06
N ALA A 35 -0.98 7.42 -4.50
CA ALA A 35 -0.31 7.08 -3.24
C ALA A 35 1.21 6.87 -3.43
N SER A 36 1.88 7.85 -4.03
CA SER A 36 3.33 7.81 -4.30
C SER A 36 4.17 7.70 -3.02
N TYR A 37 3.74 8.35 -1.94
CA TYR A 37 4.45 8.26 -0.65
C TYR A 37 4.41 6.85 -0.05
N LEU A 38 3.28 6.14 -0.18
CA LEU A 38 3.18 4.75 0.25
C LEU A 38 4.18 3.86 -0.51
N ARG A 39 4.40 4.14 -1.81
CA ARG A 39 5.44 3.43 -2.58
C ARG A 39 6.82 3.65 -1.99
N SER A 40 7.18 4.85 -1.57
CA SER A 40 8.47 5.11 -0.94
C SER A 40 8.66 4.29 0.35
N ILE A 41 7.61 4.12 1.15
CA ILE A 41 7.65 3.25 2.34
C ILE A 41 7.91 1.79 1.94
N VAL A 42 7.20 1.28 0.93
CA VAL A 42 7.39 -0.10 0.45
C VAL A 42 8.78 -0.28 -0.18
N GLU A 43 9.30 0.72 -0.88
CA GLU A 43 10.66 0.67 -1.44
C GLU A 43 11.74 0.66 -0.36
N ALA A 44 11.53 1.37 0.76
CA ALA A 44 12.43 1.31 1.91
C ALA A 44 12.50 -0.11 2.50
N TYR A 45 11.35 -0.80 2.64
CA TYR A 45 11.32 -2.20 3.08
C TYR A 45 12.08 -3.12 2.12
N VAL A 46 11.78 -3.03 0.82
CA VAL A 46 12.42 -3.88 -0.21
C VAL A 46 13.93 -3.66 -0.23
N PHE A 47 14.38 -2.41 -0.19
CA PHE A 47 15.80 -2.08 -0.08
C PHE A 47 16.41 -2.64 1.21
N GLY A 48 15.69 -2.51 2.33
CA GLY A 48 16.07 -3.06 3.62
C GLY A 48 16.34 -4.56 3.57
N CYS A 49 15.44 -5.33 2.96
CA CYS A 49 15.60 -6.78 2.79
C CYS A 49 16.79 -7.12 1.90
N GLN A 50 16.99 -6.39 0.79
CA GLN A 50 18.10 -6.60 -0.13
C GLN A 50 19.47 -6.31 0.50
N GLN A 51 19.50 -5.50 1.56
CA GLN A 51 20.71 -5.07 2.25
C GLN A 51 20.80 -5.67 3.66
N TYR A 52 19.98 -6.68 3.95
CA TYR A 52 19.89 -7.24 5.30
C TYR A 52 21.21 -7.83 5.77
N ASP A 53 21.76 -8.79 5.01
CA ASP A 53 22.98 -9.49 5.37
C ASP A 53 24.22 -8.57 5.37
N GLU A 54 24.22 -7.51 4.57
CA GLU A 54 25.38 -6.62 4.46
C GLU A 54 25.35 -5.47 5.48
N HIS A 55 24.16 -4.96 5.79
CA HIS A 55 24.01 -3.69 6.52
C HIS A 55 22.94 -3.74 7.61
N ASN A 56 21.76 -4.31 7.34
CA ASN A 56 20.62 -4.13 8.23
C ASN A 56 20.54 -5.15 9.39
N GLN A 57 21.29 -6.26 9.34
CA GLN A 57 21.41 -7.21 10.44
C GLN A 57 21.97 -6.61 11.75
N TYR A 58 22.60 -5.43 11.68
CA TYR A 58 23.08 -4.71 12.86
C TYR A 58 22.00 -3.85 13.54
N TYR A 59 20.86 -3.63 12.88
CA TYR A 59 19.75 -2.81 13.37
C TYR A 59 18.49 -3.61 13.64
N PHE A 60 18.33 -4.75 12.96
CA PHE A 60 17.17 -5.62 13.07
C PHE A 60 17.63 -7.04 13.39
N SER A 61 16.84 -7.71 14.22
CA SER A 61 17.12 -9.08 14.67
C SER A 61 16.79 -10.15 13.62
N SER A 62 15.85 -9.85 12.72
CA SER A 62 15.51 -10.67 11.56
C SER A 62 14.87 -9.82 10.44
N ILE A 63 14.62 -10.43 9.27
CA ILE A 63 13.84 -9.78 8.20
C ILE A 63 12.41 -9.50 8.67
N GLU A 64 11.84 -10.35 9.53
CA GLU A 64 10.52 -10.14 10.13
C GLU A 64 10.50 -8.93 11.06
N ASP A 65 11.57 -8.68 11.82
CA ASP A 65 11.72 -7.48 12.66
C ASP A 65 11.77 -6.20 11.79
N LEU A 66 12.55 -6.22 10.70
CA LEU A 66 12.56 -5.15 9.69
C LEU A 66 11.17 -4.94 9.06
N ARG A 67 10.47 -6.03 8.71
CA ARG A 67 9.11 -6.01 8.16
C ARG A 67 8.17 -5.35 9.14
N ASP A 68 8.14 -5.80 10.39
CA ASP A 68 7.19 -5.35 11.41
C ASP A 68 7.47 -3.90 11.84
N PHE A 69 8.73 -3.48 11.83
CA PHE A 69 9.09 -2.07 11.97
C PHE A 69 8.55 -1.22 10.80
N THR A 70 8.78 -1.65 9.55
CA THR A 70 8.35 -0.89 8.37
C THR A 70 6.83 -0.92 8.16
N ALA A 71 6.18 -2.01 8.58
CA ALA A 71 4.74 -2.19 8.54
C ALA A 71 4.00 -1.12 9.35
N GLN A 72 4.59 -0.68 10.48
CA GLN A 72 4.05 0.42 11.28
C GLN A 72 3.99 1.74 10.49
N TRP A 73 4.94 1.99 9.59
CA TRP A 73 4.95 3.20 8.77
C TRP A 73 3.83 3.15 7.72
N ALA A 74 3.67 2.00 7.06
CA ALA A 74 2.60 1.78 6.10
C ALA A 74 1.22 1.89 6.76
N LYS A 75 1.06 1.30 7.94
CA LYS A 75 -0.16 1.42 8.75
C LYS A 75 -0.43 2.86 9.16
N ALA A 76 0.56 3.58 9.68
CA ALA A 76 0.41 4.98 10.05
C ALA A 76 -0.01 5.86 8.86
N PHE A 77 0.49 5.58 7.65
CA PHE A 77 0.03 6.23 6.43
C PHE A 77 -1.46 5.95 6.13
N LEU A 78 -1.88 4.69 6.26
CA LEU A 78 -3.30 4.32 6.09
C LEU A 78 -4.18 4.99 7.14
N ASP A 79 -3.82 4.92 8.42
CA ASP A 79 -4.58 5.55 9.52
C ASP A 79 -4.70 7.06 9.34
N LYS A 80 -3.62 7.74 8.92
CA LYS A 80 -3.67 9.15 8.57
C LYS A 80 -4.66 9.42 7.44
N THR A 81 -4.72 8.53 6.44
CA THR A 81 -5.64 8.65 5.31
C THR A 81 -7.09 8.37 5.73
N ARG A 82 -7.33 7.37 6.59
CA ARG A 82 -8.65 7.06 7.18
C ARG A 82 -9.19 8.23 7.97
N ASN A 83 -8.36 8.82 8.83
CA ASN A 83 -8.74 9.99 9.63
C ASN A 83 -9.08 11.21 8.76
N ARG A 84 -8.56 11.28 7.53
CA ARG A 84 -8.89 12.33 6.56
C ARG A 84 -10.25 12.11 5.87
N TYR A 85 -10.73 10.87 5.84
CA TYR A 85 -11.97 10.40 5.20
C TYR A 85 -12.77 9.51 6.17
N PRO A 86 -13.30 10.05 7.28
CA PRO A 86 -13.90 9.26 8.36
C PRO A 86 -15.21 8.56 7.96
N ASP A 87 -15.88 9.03 6.91
CA ASP A 87 -17.13 8.43 6.40
C ASP A 87 -16.90 7.24 5.46
N ALA A 88 -15.64 6.94 5.11
CA ALA A 88 -15.31 5.80 4.26
C ALA A 88 -15.16 4.54 5.11
N ASP A 89 -15.85 3.47 4.73
CA ASP A 89 -15.67 2.11 5.25
C ASP A 89 -14.52 1.36 4.56
N HIS A 90 -14.04 1.89 3.43
CA HIS A 90 -13.01 1.30 2.61
C HIS A 90 -12.07 2.35 2.03
N LEU A 91 -10.77 2.04 1.98
CA LEU A 91 -9.81 2.89 1.26
C LEU A 91 -9.54 2.32 -0.14
N VAL A 92 -9.58 3.18 -1.14
CA VAL A 92 -9.19 2.93 -2.52
C VAL A 92 -7.97 3.79 -2.83
N LEU A 93 -6.82 3.14 -2.97
CA LEU A 93 -5.53 3.76 -3.25
C LEU A 93 -5.00 3.30 -4.61
N LYS A 94 -4.36 4.21 -5.34
CA LYS A 94 -3.85 3.92 -6.68
C LYS A 94 -2.46 4.50 -6.85
N HIS A 95 -1.53 3.72 -7.39
CA HIS A 95 -0.26 4.21 -7.93
C HIS A 95 0.30 3.15 -8.89
N PRO A 96 0.18 3.31 -10.22
CA PRO A 96 0.60 2.29 -11.17
C PRO A 96 2.05 1.81 -10.97
N PRO A 97 3.04 2.68 -10.67
CA PRO A 97 4.40 2.24 -10.36
C PRO A 97 4.56 1.40 -9.08
N LEU A 98 3.54 1.35 -8.20
CA LEU A 98 3.53 0.47 -7.02
C LEU A 98 3.24 -0.99 -7.37
N THR A 99 2.68 -1.27 -8.55
CA THR A 99 2.23 -2.61 -8.96
C THR A 99 3.30 -3.70 -8.81
N PRO A 100 4.57 -3.49 -9.25
CA PRO A 100 5.63 -4.48 -9.06
C PRO A 100 5.98 -4.77 -7.60
N ARG A 101 5.57 -3.89 -6.68
CA ARG A 101 5.80 -3.99 -5.24
C ARG A 101 4.56 -4.46 -4.47
N PHE A 102 3.48 -4.85 -5.14
CA PHE A 102 2.30 -5.39 -4.47
C PHE A 102 2.58 -6.59 -3.54
N PRO A 103 3.49 -7.53 -3.86
CA PRO A 103 3.84 -8.59 -2.92
C PRO A 103 4.43 -8.06 -1.60
N ALA A 104 5.36 -7.09 -1.68
CA ALA A 104 5.96 -6.46 -0.50
C ALA A 104 4.94 -5.61 0.28
N LEU A 105 4.06 -4.91 -0.42
CA LEU A 105 2.97 -4.16 0.20
C LEU A 105 1.99 -5.10 0.92
N PHE A 106 1.64 -6.24 0.32
CA PHE A 106 0.78 -7.25 0.94
C PHE A 106 1.40 -7.78 2.22
N GLU A 107 2.69 -8.13 2.19
CA GLU A 107 3.41 -8.60 3.36
C GLU A 107 3.39 -7.57 4.50
N LEU A 108 3.77 -6.31 4.24
CA LEU A 108 3.75 -5.25 5.25
C LEU A 108 2.38 -5.02 5.86
N LEU A 109 1.34 -4.96 5.04
CA LEU A 109 0.00 -4.62 5.51
C LEU A 109 -0.67 -5.80 6.24
N THR A 110 -0.48 -7.03 5.76
CA THR A 110 -1.03 -8.21 6.45
C THR A 110 -0.33 -8.47 7.79
N SER A 111 0.99 -8.21 7.90
CA SER A 111 1.67 -8.29 9.21
C SER A 111 1.18 -7.21 10.17
N ALA A 112 0.72 -6.06 9.65
CA ALA A 112 0.06 -5.00 10.43
C ALA A 112 -1.42 -5.28 10.78
N GLY A 113 -1.98 -6.40 10.33
CA GLY A 113 -3.37 -6.80 10.57
C GLY A 113 -4.40 -6.17 9.63
N GLU A 114 -3.96 -5.67 8.47
CA GLU A 114 -4.85 -5.03 7.48
C GLU A 114 -5.47 -6.04 6.50
N GLU A 115 -6.73 -5.83 6.13
CA GLU A 115 -7.37 -6.57 5.04
C GLU A 115 -7.07 -5.87 3.71
N VAL A 116 -6.40 -6.57 2.80
CA VAL A 116 -5.88 -5.98 1.55
C VAL A 116 -6.38 -6.72 0.32
N ARG A 117 -6.79 -5.95 -0.71
CA ARG A 117 -7.19 -6.48 -2.02
C ARG A 117 -6.53 -5.68 -3.14
N PHE A 118 -6.10 -6.36 -4.20
CA PHE A 118 -5.44 -5.75 -5.35
C PHE A 118 -6.30 -5.89 -6.60
N PHE A 119 -6.40 -4.81 -7.36
CA PHE A 119 -6.92 -4.81 -8.72
C PHE A 119 -5.80 -4.45 -9.68
N ILE A 120 -5.45 -5.35 -10.60
CA ILE A 120 -4.39 -5.13 -11.60
C ILE A 120 -5.06 -5.02 -12.97
N ILE A 121 -4.94 -3.85 -13.61
CA ILE A 121 -5.44 -3.64 -14.97
C ILE A 121 -4.40 -4.13 -15.98
N ILE A 122 -4.84 -4.99 -16.89
CA ILE A 122 -4.09 -5.45 -18.07
C ILE A 122 -4.83 -4.91 -19.29
N ARG A 123 -4.10 -4.20 -20.17
CA ARG A 123 -4.62 -3.60 -21.40
C ARG A 123 -3.62 -3.77 -22.53
#